data_AF-A0A1B0AKV9-F1
#
_entry.id   AF-A0A1B0AKV9-F1
#
_cell.length_a   1.000
_cell.length_b   1.000
_cell.length_c   1.000
_cell.angle_alpha   90.00
_cell.angle_beta   90.00
_cell.angle_gamma   90.00
#
_symmetry.space_group_name_H-M   'P 1'
#
loop_
_entity.id
_entity.type
_entity.pdbx_description
1 polymer ?
#
loop_
_entity_poly.entity_id
_entity_poly.type
_entity_poly.pdbx_seq_one_letter_code
_entity_poly.pdbx_strand_id
1 'polypeptide(L)' 'MVWQAASPRWEPQIAVLCEAGQVYQPQYLSEEGRWVTDLNKKSSGSTCLRDKLDLLDYCKKVSYKNIH' A
#
# COMPACT_ATOMS: atom_id res chain seq x y z
N MET A 1 -25.38 -9.80 12.75
CA MET A 1 -24.01 -9.30 12.93
C MET A 1 -23.80 -8.22 11.88
N VAL A 2 -23.93 -6.95 12.26
CA VAL A 2 -23.71 -5.82 11.35
C VAL A 2 -22.25 -5.44 11.50
N TRP A 3 -21.45 -5.60 10.44
CA TRP A 3 -20.15 -4.94 10.39
C TRP A 3 -20.45 -3.43 10.34
N GLN A 4 -20.17 -2.72 11.44
CA GLN A 4 -20.14 -1.27 11.41
C GLN A 4 -19.17 -0.88 10.30
N ALA A 5 -19.71 -0.29 9.22
CA ALA A 5 -18.87 0.29 8.19
C ALA A 5 -17.90 1.25 8.89
N ALA A 6 -16.61 1.11 8.60
CA ALA A 6 -15.60 2.07 9.01
C ALA A 6 -16.10 3.49 8.66
N SER A 7 -15.73 4.47 9.47
CA SER A 7 -16.14 5.87 9.30
C SER A 7 -16.14 6.30 7.83
N PRO A 8 -17.03 7.21 7.38
CA PRO A 8 -17.02 7.73 6.00
C PRO A 8 -15.74 8.51 5.65
N ARG A 9 -14.80 8.58 6.59
CA ARG A 9 -13.49 9.17 6.45
C ARG A 9 -12.54 8.13 5.85
N TRP A 10 -11.92 8.51 4.75
CA TRP A 10 -10.85 7.73 4.13
C TRP A 10 -9.72 7.44 5.14
N GLU A 11 -9.23 6.21 5.13
CA GLU A 11 -8.07 5.76 5.88
C GLU A 11 -6.98 5.29 4.91
N PRO A 12 -5.72 5.73 5.06
CA PRO A 12 -4.62 5.25 4.24
C PRO A 12 -4.43 3.74 4.39
N GLN A 13 -4.48 3.02 3.26
CA GLN A 13 -4.26 1.57 3.22
C GLN A 13 -3.21 1.22 2.16
N ILE A 14 -2.47 0.14 2.42
CA ILE A 14 -1.52 -0.45 1.47
C ILE A 14 -1.91 -1.90 1.17
N ALA A 15 -1.59 -2.35 -0.05
CA ALA A 15 -1.74 -3.74 -0.44
C ALA A 15 -0.44 -4.24 -1.08
N VAL A 16 -0.04 -5.45 -0.71
CA VAL A 16 1.16 -6.12 -1.22
C VAL A 16 0.77 -7.55 -1.58
N LEU A 17 1.07 -7.96 -2.81
CA LEU A 17 1.00 -9.36 -3.26
C LEU A 17 2.42 -9.92 -3.30
N CYS A 18 2.59 -11.22 -3.02
CA CYS A 18 3.89 -11.84 -2.76
C CYS A 18 3.93 -13.30 -3.29
N GLU A 19 3.87 -13.51 -4.60
CA GLU A 19 3.92 -14.83 -5.26
C GLU A 19 5.18 -15.03 -6.13
N ALA A 20 5.77 -16.22 -6.12
CA ALA A 20 7.06 -16.46 -6.77
C ALA A 20 7.05 -16.14 -8.28
N GLY A 21 8.11 -15.51 -8.77
CA GLY A 21 8.31 -15.24 -10.20
C GLY A 21 7.65 -13.97 -10.74
N GLN A 22 6.93 -13.19 -9.92
CA GLN A 22 6.45 -11.87 -10.34
C GLN A 22 7.21 -10.72 -9.68
N VAL A 23 7.32 -9.63 -10.44
CA VAL A 23 7.80 -8.34 -9.93
C VAL A 23 6.63 -7.66 -9.25
N TYR A 24 6.68 -7.55 -7.93
CA TYR A 24 5.63 -6.86 -7.18
C TYR A 24 5.89 -5.38 -7.09
N GLN A 25 4.89 -4.62 -7.49
CA GLN A 25 4.77 -3.21 -7.20
C GLN A 25 3.71 -3.05 -6.12
N PRO A 26 4.05 -2.47 -4.96
CA PRO A 26 3.08 -2.27 -3.90
C PRO A 26 2.01 -1.26 -4.32
N GLN A 27 0.80 -1.42 -3.78
CA GLN A 27 -0.32 -0.53 -4.05
C GLN A 27 -0.73 0.25 -2.81
N TYR A 28 -1.37 1.41 -3.03
CA TYR A 28 -2.02 2.19 -2.00
C TYR A 28 -3.42 2.62 -2.41
N LEU A 29 -4.29 2.81 -1.43
CA LEU A 29 -5.63 3.35 -1.64
C LEU A 29 -5.56 4.89 -1.69
N SER A 30 -5.92 5.48 -2.83
CA SER A 30 -6.08 6.94 -2.97
C SER A 30 -7.32 7.46 -2.23
N GLU A 31 -7.39 8.78 -1.99
CA GLU A 31 -8.54 9.41 -1.33
C GLU A 31 -9.84 9.25 -2.15
N GLU A 32 -9.73 9.12 -3.47
CA GLU A 32 -10.85 8.82 -4.37
C GLU A 32 -11.32 7.35 -4.31
N GLY A 33 -10.72 6.55 -3.43
CA GLY A 33 -11.07 5.13 -3.24
C GLY A 33 -10.54 4.21 -4.34
N ARG A 34 -9.51 4.63 -5.08
CA ARG A 34 -8.88 3.81 -6.14
C ARG A 34 -7.54 3.25 -5.68
N TRP A 35 -7.26 1.99 -6.00
CA TRP A 35 -5.95 1.39 -5.81
C TRP A 35 -4.95 1.92 -6.86
N VAL A 36 -3.82 2.42 -6.40
CA VAL A 36 -2.75 2.99 -7.23
C VAL A 36 -1.47 2.20 -7.03
N THR A 37 -0.82 1.79 -8.12
CA THR A 37 0.47 1.10 -8.10
C THR A 37 1.62 2.10 -7.93
N ASP A 38 2.49 1.92 -6.93
CA ASP A 38 3.69 2.77 -6.75
C ASP A 38 4.84 2.31 -7.65
N LEU A 39 4.87 2.84 -8.88
CA LEU A 39 5.93 2.59 -9.86
C LEU A 39 7.31 3.16 -9.46
N ASN A 40 7.38 4.02 -8.43
CA ASN A 40 8.64 4.62 -7.97
C ASN A 40 9.42 3.72 -7.01
N LYS A 41 8.84 2.64 -6.50
CA LYS A 41 9.57 1.68 -5.68
C LYS A 41 10.32 0.74 -6.65
N LYS A 42 11.57 1.08 -6.99
CA LYS A 42 12.44 0.17 -7.76
C LYS A 42 12.48 -1.17 -7.03
N SER A 43 11.89 -2.18 -7.65
CA SER A 43 11.96 -3.59 -7.24
C SER A 43 13.37 -4.12 -7.49
N SER A 44 14.36 -3.54 -6.81
CA SER A 44 15.73 -4.06 -6.78
C SER A 44 15.74 -5.26 -5.84
N GLY A 45 15.28 -6.40 -6.36
CA GLY A 45 15.20 -7.65 -5.63
C GLY A 45 13.81 -8.28 -5.74
N SER A 46 13.80 -9.60 -5.86
CA SER A 46 12.64 -10.50 -5.84
C SER A 46 11.87 -10.51 -4.51
N THR A 47 12.19 -9.61 -3.59
CA THR A 47 11.66 -9.57 -2.23
C THR A 47 10.52 -8.58 -2.16
N CYS A 48 9.30 -9.11 -2.18
CA CYS A 48 8.13 -8.33 -1.81
C CYS A 48 8.25 -7.83 -0.36
N LEU A 49 7.56 -6.73 -0.03
CA LEU A 49 7.53 -6.19 1.33
C LEU A 49 6.87 -7.20 2.27
N ARG A 50 7.66 -7.85 3.13
CA ARG A 50 7.18 -8.84 4.12
C ARG A 50 7.42 -8.41 5.55
N ASP A 51 8.43 -7.58 5.79
CA ASP A 51 8.79 -7.16 7.13
C ASP A 51 7.88 -6.04 7.64
N LYS A 52 7.47 -6.16 8.91
CA LYS A 52 6.57 -5.20 9.57
C LYS A 52 7.10 -3.76 9.50
N LEU A 53 8.42 -3.60 9.68
CA LEU A 53 9.07 -2.29 9.66
C LEU A 53 9.07 -1.70 8.24
N ASP A 54 9.28 -2.53 7.21
CA ASP A 54 9.27 -2.10 5.81
C ASP A 54 7.86 -1.74 5.34
N LEU A 55 6.85 -2.49 5.78
CA LEU A 55 5.44 -2.15 5.58
C LEU A 55 5.09 -0.82 6.24
N LEU A 56 5.53 -0.61 7.48
CA LEU A 56 5.29 0.64 8.21
C LEU A 56 5.97 1.84 7.53
N ASP A 57 7.22 1.68 7.07
CA ASP A 57 7.94 2.72 6.32
C ASP A 57 7.22 3.05 5.01
N TYR A 58 6.74 2.03 4.30
CA TYR A 58 5.97 2.22 3.08
C TYR A 58 4.64 2.95 3.33
N CYS A 59 3.89 2.57 4.38
CA CYS A 59 2.68 3.29 4.79
C CYS A 59 2.98 4.77 5.03
N LYS A 60 4.03 5.08 5.79
CA LYS A 60 4.45 6.47 6.06
C LYS A 60 4.70 7.22 4.75
N LYS A 61 5.51 6.65 3.84
CA LYS A 61 5.83 7.26 2.55
C LYS A 61 4.57 7.59 1.72
N VAL A 62 3.61 6.67 1.67
CA VAL A 62 2.36 6.84 0.93
C VAL A 62 1.49 7.92 1.57
N SER A 63 1.35 7.92 2.90
CA SER A 63 0.56 8.93 3.60
C SER A 63 1.06 10.36 3.36
N TYR A 64 2.38 10.56 3.24
CA TYR A 64 2.95 11.87 2.93
C TYR A 64 2.83 12.27 1.44
N LYS A 65 2.72 11.30 0.52
CA LYS A 65 2.56 11.57 -0.92
C LYS A 65 1.20 12.19 -1.28
N ASN A 66 0.16 11.94 -0.49
CA ASN A 66 -1.20 12.44 -0.75
C ASN A 66 -1.50 13.80 -0.07
N ILE A 67 -0.49 14.50 0.45
CA ILE A 67 -0.63 15.83 1.09
C ILE A 67 -0.18 16.96 0.12
N HIS A 68 0.19 16.64 -1.11
CA HIS A 68 0.55 17.61 -2.15
C HIS A 68 -0.25 17.41 -3.43
#